data_AF-A0A8T5PQK8-F1
#
_entry.id   AF-A0A8T5PQK8-F1
#
_cell.length_a   1.000
_cell.length_b   1.000
_cell.length_c   1.000
_cell.angle_alpha   90.00
_cell.angle_beta   90.00
_cell.angle_gamma   90.00
#
_symmetry.space_group_name_H-M   'P 1'
#
loop_
_entity.id
_entity.type
_entity.pdbx_description
1 polymer ?
#
loop_
_entity_poly.entity_id
_entity_poly.type
_entity_poly.pdbx_seq_one_letter_code
_entity_poly.pdbx_strand_id
1 'polypeptide(L)'
;MKATLDYIMAEKEENKKYKHLKKYEKRSREADNISTHLDLTHMETYAKAAKKVLKVDKDNVEDIRQKDLTKLQETKHQIAMADEMADMYKASAKEYFSKAKKDAGEKWDLDEFDEALLIRALYGTTRQELRMRIAELQDRFNPNNFMQLKDKMMERIKDDLKAAASSHLKDSHIEDIIKYVKIEEHVDPSRVALPEAIDYLEAYIKEGTISPKKIPKKHKKPKKEEKVLKGDFTKKGKPEAA
;
A
#
# COMPACT_ATOMS: atom_id res chain seq x y z
N MET A 1 36.87 17.38 11.96
CA MET A 1 35.57 17.91 12.47
C MET A 1 34.68 18.59 11.42
N LYS A 2 35.21 19.16 10.30
CA LYS A 2 34.38 19.74 9.21
C LYS A 2 33.52 18.71 8.47
N ALA A 3 34.09 17.54 8.14
CA ALA A 3 33.38 16.46 7.42
C ALA A 3 32.11 15.98 8.14
N THR A 4 32.06 16.05 9.47
CA THR A 4 30.89 15.65 10.27
C THR A 4 29.77 16.69 10.16
N LEU A 5 30.11 17.98 10.10
CA LEU A 5 29.12 19.06 9.97
C LEU A 5 28.55 19.12 8.54
N ASP A 6 29.41 18.96 7.53
CA ASP A 6 29.01 18.92 6.11
C ASP A 6 28.11 17.71 5.83
N TYR A 7 28.41 16.55 6.42
CA TYR A 7 27.54 15.37 6.36
C TYR A 7 26.18 15.61 7.02
N ILE A 8 26.14 16.18 8.24
CA ILE A 8 24.88 16.50 8.93
C ILE A 8 24.03 17.52 8.14
N MET A 9 24.67 18.49 7.49
CA MET A 9 23.99 19.48 6.65
C MET A 9 23.44 18.85 5.37
N ALA A 10 24.22 18.01 4.69
CA ALA A 10 23.77 17.26 3.51
C ALA A 10 22.60 16.32 3.84
N GLU A 11 22.68 15.61 4.96
CA GLU A 11 21.59 14.73 5.43
C GLU A 11 20.32 15.53 5.77
N LYS A 12 20.46 16.72 6.36
CA LYS A 12 19.31 17.62 6.62
C LYS A 12 18.71 18.17 5.33
N GLU A 13 19.51 18.51 4.33
CA GLU A 13 19.02 18.99 3.03
C GLU A 13 18.34 17.89 2.23
N GLU A 14 18.90 16.69 2.21
CA GLU A 14 18.28 15.52 1.59
C GLU A 14 16.96 15.14 2.29
N ASN A 15 16.94 15.18 3.62
CA ASN A 15 15.73 14.98 4.42
C ASN A 15 14.65 16.04 4.15
N LYS A 16 15.04 17.29 3.88
CA LYS A 16 14.10 18.35 3.46
C LYS A 16 13.58 18.10 2.05
N LYS A 17 14.46 17.72 1.12
CA LYS A 17 14.12 17.49 -0.29
C LYS A 17 13.09 16.38 -0.45
N TYR A 18 13.28 15.26 0.24
CA TYR A 18 12.41 14.08 0.12
C TYR A 18 11.40 13.95 1.26
N LYS A 19 11.01 15.06 1.90
CA LYS A 19 10.05 15.06 3.02
C LYS A 19 8.74 14.36 2.67
N HIS A 20 8.25 14.54 1.43
CA HIS A 20 7.02 13.91 0.95
C HIS A 20 7.17 12.40 0.77
N LEU A 21 8.34 11.90 0.36
CA LEU A 21 8.62 10.46 0.25
C LEU A 21 8.73 9.81 1.63
N LYS A 22 9.39 10.49 2.58
CA LYS A 22 9.43 10.04 3.98
C LYS A 22 8.04 10.01 4.62
N LYS A 23 7.18 10.99 4.29
CA LYS A 23 5.78 10.97 4.73
C LYS A 23 5.04 9.74 4.17
N TYR A 24 5.29 9.40 2.91
CA TYR A 24 4.75 8.18 2.30
C TYR A 24 5.26 6.90 2.98
N GLU A 25 6.57 6.77 3.19
CA GLU A 25 7.18 5.59 3.87
C GLU A 25 6.52 5.30 5.21
N LYS A 26 6.31 6.34 6.03
CA LYS A 26 5.65 6.23 7.33
C LYS A 26 4.21 5.75 7.18
N ARG A 27 3.42 6.43 6.33
CA ARG A 27 2.01 6.05 6.09
C ARG A 27 1.89 4.64 5.53
N SER A 28 2.78 4.25 4.62
CA SER A 28 2.79 2.92 4.01
C SER A 28 3.09 1.84 5.05
N ARG A 29 4.05 2.07 5.94
CA ARG A 29 4.35 1.15 7.03
C ARG A 29 3.15 0.95 7.97
N GLU A 30 2.48 2.04 8.35
CA GLU A 30 1.31 1.95 9.21
C GLU A 30 0.10 1.30 8.50
N ALA A 31 -0.07 1.56 7.20
CA ALA A 31 -1.02 0.85 6.35
C ALA A 31 -0.76 -0.68 6.34
N ASP A 32 0.50 -1.08 6.14
CA ASP A 32 0.90 -2.49 6.16
C ASP A 32 0.64 -3.14 7.53
N ASN A 33 1.02 -2.46 8.61
CA ASN A 33 0.81 -2.95 9.96
C ASN A 33 -0.67 -3.15 10.28
N ILE A 34 -1.54 -2.19 9.91
CA ILE A 34 -2.98 -2.31 10.11
C ILE A 34 -3.55 -3.43 9.28
N SER A 35 -3.19 -3.53 8.00
CA SER A 35 -3.66 -4.62 7.16
C SER A 35 -3.25 -5.99 7.73
N THR A 36 -2.03 -6.10 8.28
CA THR A 36 -1.54 -7.32 8.93
C THR A 36 -2.31 -7.62 10.21
N HIS A 37 -2.54 -6.61 11.05
CA HIS A 37 -3.33 -6.75 12.28
C HIS A 37 -4.76 -7.23 12.00
N LEU A 38 -5.41 -6.67 10.98
CA LEU A 38 -6.74 -7.08 10.55
C LEU A 38 -6.77 -8.50 9.97
N ASP A 39 -5.74 -8.87 9.21
CA ASP A 39 -5.60 -10.23 8.67
C ASP A 39 -5.56 -11.28 9.79
N LEU A 40 -4.82 -10.98 10.85
CA LEU A 40 -4.67 -11.85 12.04
C LEU A 40 -5.95 -11.92 12.87
N THR A 41 -6.74 -10.85 12.93
CA THR A 41 -7.96 -10.74 13.75
C THR A 41 -9.25 -11.02 12.97
N HIS A 42 -9.15 -11.39 11.68
CA HIS A 42 -10.28 -11.53 10.78
C HIS A 42 -11.33 -12.54 11.27
N MET A 43 -10.90 -13.74 11.66
CA MET A 43 -11.81 -14.80 12.11
C MET A 43 -12.39 -14.51 13.51
N GLU A 44 -11.59 -13.91 14.39
CA GLU A 44 -12.08 -13.46 15.70
C GLU A 44 -13.17 -12.39 15.54
N THR A 45 -12.98 -11.47 14.59
CA THR A 45 -13.97 -10.43 14.27
C THR A 45 -15.26 -11.03 13.71
N TYR A 46 -15.16 -12.02 12.81
CA TYR A 46 -16.32 -12.79 12.35
C TYR A 46 -17.07 -13.43 13.52
N ALA A 47 -16.34 -14.08 14.44
CA ALA A 47 -16.93 -14.77 15.58
C ALA A 47 -17.69 -13.82 16.51
N LYS A 48 -17.07 -12.69 16.86
CA LYS A 48 -17.69 -11.67 17.71
C LYS A 48 -18.90 -11.03 17.03
N ALA A 49 -18.83 -10.75 15.73
CA ALA A 49 -19.95 -10.18 14.98
C ALA A 49 -21.13 -11.16 14.92
N ALA A 50 -20.87 -12.44 14.61
CA ALA A 50 -21.88 -13.49 14.61
C ALA A 50 -22.54 -13.62 16.00
N LYS A 51 -21.74 -13.61 17.08
CA LYS A 51 -22.22 -13.63 18.47
C LYS A 51 -23.23 -12.51 18.73
N LYS A 52 -22.85 -11.28 18.39
CA LYS A 52 -23.64 -10.07 18.64
C LYS A 52 -24.92 -10.02 17.81
N VAL A 53 -24.84 -10.36 16.53
CA VAL A 53 -26.00 -10.34 15.61
C VAL A 53 -27.01 -11.43 15.97
N LEU A 54 -26.53 -12.63 16.31
CA LEU A 54 -27.39 -13.76 16.68
C LEU A 54 -27.88 -13.71 18.13
N LYS A 55 -27.34 -12.79 18.94
CA LYS A 55 -27.62 -12.68 20.39
C LYS A 55 -27.37 -13.99 21.14
N VAL A 56 -26.28 -14.66 20.80
CA VAL A 56 -25.86 -15.90 21.46
C VAL A 56 -24.77 -15.58 22.48
N ASP A 57 -24.80 -16.19 23.67
CA ASP A 57 -23.79 -15.91 24.71
C ASP A 57 -22.48 -16.69 24.53
N LYS A 58 -22.35 -17.46 23.45
CA LYS A 58 -21.20 -18.35 23.20
C LYS A 58 -19.99 -17.62 22.63
N ASP A 59 -18.79 -17.99 23.07
CA ASP A 59 -17.54 -17.31 22.71
C ASP A 59 -16.90 -17.82 21.40
N ASN A 60 -17.31 -18.98 20.90
CA ASN A 60 -16.78 -19.59 19.67
C ASN A 60 -17.89 -19.83 18.63
N VAL A 61 -17.57 -19.58 17.35
CA VAL A 61 -18.44 -19.86 16.19
C VAL A 61 -18.77 -21.33 16.06
N GLU A 62 -17.80 -22.21 16.37
CA GLU A 62 -18.02 -23.67 16.33
C GLU A 62 -19.04 -24.11 17.38
N ASP A 63 -19.17 -23.36 18.47
CA ASP A 63 -20.16 -23.63 19.50
C ASP A 63 -21.54 -23.04 19.15
N ILE A 64 -21.66 -22.15 18.16
CA ILE A 64 -22.95 -21.62 17.69
C ILE A 64 -23.74 -22.79 17.10
N ARG A 65 -24.96 -23.03 17.61
CA ARG A 65 -25.76 -24.19 17.17
C ARG A 65 -26.12 -24.02 15.69
N GLN A 66 -26.26 -25.14 14.97
CA GLN A 66 -26.65 -25.16 13.56
C GLN A 66 -27.86 -24.25 13.25
N LYS A 67 -28.89 -24.30 14.11
CA LYS A 67 -30.11 -23.48 13.98
C LYS A 67 -29.88 -21.97 14.09
N ASP A 68 -28.82 -21.56 14.79
CA ASP A 68 -28.44 -20.17 14.96
C ASP A 68 -27.63 -19.70 13.74
N LEU A 69 -26.80 -20.58 13.15
CA LEU A 69 -26.11 -20.33 11.88
C LEU A 69 -27.09 -20.22 10.70
N THR A 70 -28.20 -20.95 10.71
CA THR A 70 -29.27 -20.80 9.69
C THR A 70 -29.82 -19.37 9.64
N LYS A 71 -29.86 -18.65 10.78
CA LYS A 71 -30.32 -17.25 10.79
C LYS A 71 -29.35 -16.30 10.07
N LEU A 72 -28.06 -16.64 9.99
CA LEU A 72 -27.08 -15.88 9.19
C LEU A 72 -27.33 -16.00 7.68
N GLN A 73 -28.24 -16.88 7.25
CA GLN A 73 -28.70 -16.96 5.86
C GLN A 73 -29.78 -15.90 5.56
N GLU A 74 -30.37 -15.28 6.58
CA GLU A 74 -31.37 -14.24 6.41
C GLU A 74 -30.71 -12.89 6.08
N THR A 75 -31.19 -12.21 5.03
CA THR A 75 -30.63 -10.93 4.55
C THR A 75 -30.49 -9.86 5.64
N LYS A 76 -31.40 -9.82 6.60
CA LYS A 76 -31.32 -8.87 7.72
C LYS A 76 -30.11 -9.13 8.61
N HIS A 77 -29.86 -10.39 8.97
CA HIS A 77 -28.72 -10.78 9.81
C HIS A 77 -27.41 -10.62 9.03
N GLN A 78 -27.43 -10.87 7.73
CA GLN A 78 -26.30 -10.63 6.82
C GLN A 78 -25.83 -9.17 6.78
N ILE A 79 -26.76 -8.24 6.59
CA ILE A 79 -26.44 -6.79 6.60
C ILE A 79 -25.93 -6.37 7.97
N ALA A 80 -26.60 -6.83 9.05
CA ALA A 80 -26.17 -6.54 10.41
C ALA A 80 -24.76 -7.08 10.70
N MET A 81 -24.43 -8.25 10.14
CA MET A 81 -23.13 -8.88 10.28
C MET A 81 -22.03 -8.12 9.54
N ALA A 82 -22.26 -7.71 8.28
CA ALA A 82 -21.33 -6.83 7.56
C ALA A 82 -21.05 -5.52 8.32
N ASP A 83 -22.12 -4.90 8.83
CA ASP A 83 -22.01 -3.62 9.55
C ASP A 83 -21.24 -3.79 10.86
N GLU A 84 -21.55 -4.83 11.63
CA GLU A 84 -20.88 -5.11 12.89
C GLU A 84 -19.39 -5.44 12.69
N MET A 85 -19.06 -6.25 11.68
CA MET A 85 -17.67 -6.54 11.35
C MET A 85 -16.90 -5.28 10.93
N ALA A 86 -17.49 -4.43 10.10
CA ALA A 86 -16.86 -3.17 9.70
C ALA A 86 -16.61 -2.24 10.90
N ASP A 87 -17.57 -2.15 11.82
CA ASP A 87 -17.43 -1.36 13.05
C ASP A 87 -16.35 -1.95 13.99
N MET A 88 -16.26 -3.29 14.09
CA MET A 88 -15.21 -3.98 14.84
C MET A 88 -13.82 -3.76 14.23
N TYR A 89 -13.67 -3.82 12.90
CA TYR A 89 -12.40 -3.51 12.26
C TYR A 89 -11.96 -2.06 12.48
N LYS A 90 -12.91 -1.12 12.41
CA LYS A 90 -12.65 0.28 12.75
C LYS A 90 -12.20 0.45 14.20
N ALA A 91 -12.87 -0.23 15.13
CA ALA A 91 -12.48 -0.20 16.55
C ALA A 91 -11.08 -0.80 16.76
N SER A 92 -10.80 -1.94 16.11
CA SER A 92 -9.51 -2.63 16.18
C SER A 92 -8.37 -1.79 15.61
N ALA A 93 -8.58 -1.09 14.48
CA ALA A 93 -7.60 -0.17 13.91
C ALA A 93 -7.31 1.02 14.84
N LYS A 94 -8.34 1.58 15.50
CA LYS A 94 -8.14 2.63 16.51
C LYS A 94 -7.36 2.14 17.73
N GLU A 95 -7.66 0.94 18.19
CA GLU A 95 -6.93 0.32 19.30
C GLU A 95 -5.46 0.09 18.93
N TYR A 96 -5.20 -0.41 17.73
CA TYR A 96 -3.86 -0.52 17.16
C TYR A 96 -3.11 0.81 17.22
N PHE A 97 -3.68 1.89 16.67
CA PHE A 97 -3.03 3.21 16.68
C PHE A 97 -2.80 3.74 18.09
N SER A 98 -3.78 3.61 18.99
CA SER A 98 -3.63 4.04 20.37
C SER A 98 -2.48 3.29 21.07
N LYS A 99 -2.31 1.99 20.80
CA LYS A 99 -1.23 1.18 21.35
C LYS A 99 0.11 1.55 20.72
N ALA A 100 0.18 1.62 19.40
CA ALA A 100 1.39 1.99 18.67
C ALA A 100 1.91 3.38 19.09
N LYS A 101 1.01 4.36 19.27
CA LYS A 101 1.34 5.69 19.78
C LYS A 101 1.89 5.64 21.21
N LYS A 102 1.29 4.85 22.09
CA LYS A 102 1.77 4.67 23.46
C LYS A 102 3.15 4.03 23.50
N ASP A 103 3.39 3.02 22.67
CA ASP A 103 4.65 2.27 22.62
C ASP A 103 5.78 3.10 21.97
N ALA A 104 5.46 3.91 20.96
CA ALA A 104 6.42 4.76 20.27
C ALA A 104 6.75 6.06 21.05
N GLY A 105 5.83 6.57 21.87
CA GLY A 105 6.01 7.81 22.62
C GLY A 105 6.38 8.99 21.71
N GLU A 106 7.50 9.66 21.99
CA GLU A 106 8.02 10.78 21.18
C GLU A 106 8.47 10.36 19.77
N LYS A 107 8.65 9.06 19.52
CA LYS A 107 8.99 8.53 18.18
C LYS A 107 7.75 8.34 17.30
N TRP A 108 6.54 8.54 17.84
CA TRP A 108 5.31 8.52 17.06
C TRP A 108 5.27 9.71 16.11
N ASP A 109 5.18 9.44 14.83
CA ASP A 109 5.38 10.45 13.79
C ASP A 109 4.25 10.49 12.75
N LEU A 110 3.15 9.78 13.01
CA LEU A 110 1.90 9.86 12.27
C LEU A 110 1.00 10.92 12.93
N ASP A 111 0.57 11.91 12.15
CA ASP A 111 -0.35 12.94 12.64
C ASP A 111 -1.81 12.44 12.69
N GLU A 112 -2.67 13.13 13.44
CA GLU A 112 -4.07 12.72 13.63
C GLU A 112 -4.87 12.72 12.31
N PHE A 113 -4.48 13.56 11.35
CA PHE A 113 -5.12 13.61 10.04
C PHE A 113 -4.79 12.35 9.23
N ASP A 114 -3.52 11.94 9.24
CA ASP A 114 -3.03 10.73 8.59
C ASP A 114 -3.68 9.48 9.19
N GLU A 115 -3.83 9.43 10.52
CA GLU A 115 -4.57 8.36 11.21
C GLU A 115 -6.03 8.31 10.73
N ALA A 116 -6.73 9.45 10.76
CA ALA A 116 -8.13 9.53 10.35
C ALA A 116 -8.31 9.14 8.87
N LEU A 117 -7.34 9.49 8.02
CA LEU A 117 -7.34 9.13 6.60
C LEU A 117 -7.23 7.60 6.41
N LEU A 118 -6.29 6.94 7.09
CA LEU A 118 -6.12 5.48 7.03
C LEU A 118 -7.35 4.74 7.58
N ILE A 119 -7.91 5.20 8.71
CA ILE A 119 -9.14 4.63 9.28
C ILE A 119 -10.32 4.79 8.31
N ARG A 120 -10.44 5.95 7.66
CA ARG A 120 -11.52 6.21 6.69
C ARG A 120 -11.41 5.29 5.48
N ALA A 121 -10.22 5.12 4.94
CA ALA A 121 -9.96 4.21 3.81
C ALA A 121 -10.36 2.78 4.17
N LEU A 122 -9.95 2.32 5.36
CA LEU A 122 -10.34 1.02 5.89
C LEU A 122 -11.86 0.86 6.00
N TYR A 123 -12.54 1.77 6.69
CA TYR A 123 -13.96 1.61 7.03
C TYR A 123 -14.87 1.67 5.80
N GLY A 124 -14.62 2.62 4.90
CA GLY A 124 -15.45 2.82 3.70
C GLY A 124 -15.47 1.57 2.81
N THR A 125 -14.28 1.04 2.52
CA THR A 125 -14.10 -0.15 1.69
C THR A 125 -14.63 -1.40 2.38
N THR A 126 -14.25 -1.61 3.65
CA THR A 126 -14.57 -2.87 4.34
C THR A 126 -16.08 -3.07 4.46
N ARG A 127 -16.83 -2.02 4.79
CA ARG A 127 -18.29 -2.13 4.92
C ARG A 127 -18.96 -2.43 3.59
N GLN A 128 -18.54 -1.77 2.52
CA GLN A 128 -19.12 -1.96 1.19
C GLN A 128 -18.78 -3.36 0.63
N GLU A 129 -17.52 -3.78 0.73
CA GLU A 129 -17.08 -5.10 0.30
C GLU A 129 -17.79 -6.20 1.09
N LEU A 130 -17.85 -6.11 2.42
CA LEU A 130 -18.57 -7.08 3.24
C LEU A 130 -20.04 -7.17 2.81
N ARG A 131 -20.72 -6.04 2.63
CA ARG A 131 -22.12 -6.05 2.16
C ARG A 131 -22.28 -6.71 0.79
N MET A 132 -21.42 -6.37 -0.16
CA MET A 132 -21.44 -6.96 -1.51
C MET A 132 -21.20 -8.48 -1.46
N ARG A 133 -20.16 -8.92 -0.76
CA ARG A 133 -19.81 -10.34 -0.67
C ARG A 133 -20.84 -11.18 0.07
N ILE A 134 -21.38 -10.66 1.17
CA ILE A 134 -22.45 -11.35 1.88
C ILE A 134 -23.70 -11.43 1.01
N ALA A 135 -24.06 -10.36 0.30
CA ALA A 135 -25.18 -10.36 -0.63
C ALA A 135 -24.98 -11.31 -1.83
N GLU A 136 -23.74 -11.47 -2.33
CA GLU A 136 -23.40 -12.46 -3.38
C GLU A 136 -23.56 -13.90 -2.89
N LEU A 137 -23.26 -14.17 -1.62
CA LEU A 137 -23.32 -15.51 -1.04
C LEU A 137 -24.73 -15.91 -0.60
N GLN A 138 -25.58 -14.97 -0.19
CA GLN A 138 -26.97 -15.22 0.25
C GLN A 138 -27.04 -16.41 1.23
N ASP A 139 -27.83 -17.43 0.94
CA ASP A 139 -28.01 -18.65 1.73
C ASP A 139 -26.73 -19.47 1.93
N ARG A 140 -25.72 -19.26 1.07
CA ARG A 140 -24.39 -19.89 1.19
C ARG A 140 -23.46 -19.13 2.12
N PHE A 141 -23.89 -18.01 2.71
CA PHE A 141 -23.06 -17.26 3.64
C PHE A 141 -22.83 -18.06 4.93
N ASN A 142 -21.60 -18.51 5.13
CA ASN A 142 -21.17 -19.31 6.28
C ASN A 142 -19.68 -19.05 6.55
N PRO A 143 -19.13 -19.53 7.70
CA PRO A 143 -17.73 -19.28 8.06
C PRO A 143 -16.72 -19.72 6.99
N ASN A 144 -16.96 -20.87 6.34
CA ASN A 144 -16.04 -21.41 5.34
C ASN A 144 -15.98 -20.53 4.10
N ASN A 145 -17.14 -20.13 3.58
CA ASN A 145 -17.21 -19.27 2.40
C ASN A 145 -16.73 -17.85 2.73
N PHE A 146 -16.91 -17.39 3.96
CA PHE A 146 -16.35 -16.13 4.42
C PHE A 146 -14.82 -16.15 4.46
N MET A 147 -14.22 -17.22 4.99
CA MET A 147 -12.76 -17.38 4.99
C MET A 147 -12.16 -17.46 3.58
N GLN A 148 -12.88 -18.03 2.61
CA GLN A 148 -12.46 -18.01 1.20
C GLN A 148 -12.47 -16.60 0.58
N LEU A 149 -13.22 -15.66 1.15
CA LEU A 149 -13.27 -14.27 0.70
C LEU A 149 -12.22 -13.38 1.38
N LYS A 150 -11.65 -13.84 2.49
CA LYS A 150 -10.67 -13.11 3.29
C LYS A 150 -9.56 -12.54 2.42
N ASP A 151 -8.88 -13.37 1.63
CA ASP A 151 -7.70 -12.96 0.87
C ASP A 151 -8.01 -11.82 -0.11
N LYS A 152 -9.12 -11.92 -0.84
CA LYS A 152 -9.56 -10.88 -1.78
C LYS A 152 -9.98 -9.60 -1.07
N MET A 153 -10.66 -9.72 0.06
CA MET A 153 -11.05 -8.57 0.87
C MET A 153 -9.82 -7.86 1.44
N MET A 154 -8.84 -8.62 1.93
CA MET A 154 -7.60 -8.09 2.47
C MET A 154 -6.71 -7.47 1.40
N GLU A 155 -6.67 -8.04 0.18
CA GLU A 155 -6.03 -7.42 -0.98
C GLU A 155 -6.66 -6.05 -1.28
N ARG A 156 -7.99 -5.97 -1.32
CA ARG A 156 -8.68 -4.71 -1.56
C ARG A 156 -8.44 -3.67 -0.46
N ILE A 157 -8.45 -4.08 0.81
CA ILE A 157 -8.14 -3.22 1.94
C ILE A 157 -6.70 -2.67 1.83
N LYS A 158 -5.74 -3.52 1.44
CA LYS A 158 -4.35 -3.10 1.22
C LYS A 158 -4.24 -2.06 0.11
N ASP A 159 -4.92 -2.26 -1.02
CA ASP A 159 -4.92 -1.31 -2.13
C ASP A 159 -5.48 0.05 -1.72
N ASP A 160 -6.58 0.08 -0.98
CA ASP A 160 -7.20 1.33 -0.53
C ASP A 160 -6.36 2.04 0.56
N LEU A 161 -5.71 1.28 1.45
CA LEU A 161 -4.75 1.84 2.41
C LEU A 161 -3.49 2.38 1.70
N LYS A 162 -3.00 1.70 0.66
CA LYS A 162 -1.90 2.17 -0.20
C LYS A 162 -2.27 3.47 -0.92
N ALA A 163 -3.47 3.55 -1.48
CA ALA A 163 -3.98 4.77 -2.10
C ALA A 163 -4.08 5.92 -1.09
N ALA A 164 -4.55 5.65 0.13
CA ALA A 164 -4.58 6.63 1.21
C ALA A 164 -3.16 7.09 1.61
N ALA A 165 -2.21 6.15 1.73
CA ALA A 165 -0.82 6.44 2.09
C ALA A 165 -0.15 7.36 1.05
N SER A 166 -0.43 7.15 -0.23
CA SER A 166 0.13 7.91 -1.36
C SER A 166 -0.64 9.17 -1.74
N SER A 167 -1.78 9.46 -1.11
CA SER A 167 -2.69 10.56 -1.47
C SER A 167 -2.08 11.97 -1.55
N HIS A 168 -0.96 12.22 -0.88
CA HIS A 168 -0.25 13.52 -0.93
C HIS A 168 0.77 13.61 -2.07
N LEU A 169 1.09 12.49 -2.71
CA LEU A 169 1.97 12.44 -3.88
C LEU A 169 1.22 12.95 -5.11
N LYS A 170 1.98 13.50 -6.07
CA LYS A 170 1.47 14.20 -7.25
C LYS A 170 2.42 13.91 -8.40
N ASP A 171 1.99 14.14 -9.64
CA ASP A 171 2.82 13.95 -10.82
C ASP A 171 4.15 14.75 -10.74
N SER A 172 4.12 15.92 -10.08
CA SER A 172 5.32 16.72 -9.82
C SER A 172 6.39 16.01 -8.96
N HIS A 173 6.02 14.94 -8.23
CA HIS A 173 6.94 14.17 -7.40
C HIS A 173 7.55 12.96 -8.13
N ILE A 174 7.16 12.65 -9.38
CA ILE A 174 7.65 11.47 -10.12
C ILE A 174 9.18 11.51 -10.26
N GLU A 175 9.75 12.67 -10.59
CA GLU A 175 11.19 12.83 -10.71
C GLU A 175 11.92 12.65 -9.37
N ASP A 176 11.34 13.16 -8.28
CA ASP A 176 11.89 12.99 -6.94
C ASP A 176 11.88 11.52 -6.52
N ILE A 177 10.80 10.78 -6.81
CA ILE A 177 10.72 9.34 -6.57
C ILE A 177 11.84 8.61 -7.32
N ILE A 178 11.98 8.85 -8.62
CA ILE A 178 12.98 8.18 -9.47
C ILE A 178 14.41 8.41 -8.96
N LYS A 179 14.71 9.63 -8.51
CA LYS A 179 16.01 9.96 -7.91
C LYS A 179 16.19 9.31 -6.54
N TYR A 180 15.15 9.31 -5.71
CA TYR A 180 15.21 8.74 -4.37
C TYR A 180 15.46 7.23 -4.39
N VAL A 181 14.84 6.51 -5.33
CA VAL A 181 15.02 5.06 -5.51
C VAL A 181 16.24 4.70 -6.36
N LYS A 182 17.03 5.69 -6.80
CA LYS A 182 18.32 5.53 -7.50
C LYS A 182 18.22 4.81 -8.85
N ILE A 183 17.20 5.15 -9.65
CA ILE A 183 16.99 4.57 -11.01
C ILE A 183 17.01 5.61 -12.12
N GLU A 184 17.40 6.85 -11.83
CA GLU A 184 17.41 7.97 -12.77
C GLU A 184 18.30 7.75 -13.98
N GLU A 185 19.36 6.93 -13.88
CA GLU A 185 20.21 6.59 -15.03
C GLU A 185 19.49 5.71 -16.05
N HIS A 186 18.47 4.97 -15.62
CA HIS A 186 17.77 3.99 -16.44
C HIS A 186 16.37 4.45 -16.85
N VAL A 187 15.73 5.29 -16.06
CA VAL A 187 14.33 5.70 -16.23
C VAL A 187 14.22 7.13 -16.70
N ASP A 188 13.31 7.37 -17.64
CA ASP A 188 12.89 8.71 -18.05
C ASP A 188 11.61 9.09 -17.26
N PRO A 189 11.66 10.08 -16.34
CA PRO A 189 10.51 10.50 -15.55
C PRO A 189 9.29 10.92 -16.39
N SER A 190 9.50 11.45 -17.59
CA SER A 190 8.41 11.89 -18.48
C SER A 190 7.58 10.72 -19.03
N ARG A 191 8.05 9.48 -18.86
CA ARG A 191 7.42 8.26 -19.40
C ARG A 191 6.79 7.38 -18.32
N VAL A 192 6.73 7.88 -17.08
CA VAL A 192 6.22 7.15 -15.91
C VAL A 192 5.01 7.90 -15.38
N ALA A 193 3.90 7.21 -15.13
CA ALA A 193 2.76 7.77 -14.42
C ALA A 193 2.97 7.64 -12.90
N LEU A 194 2.31 8.50 -12.11
CA LEU A 194 2.46 8.51 -10.66
C LEU A 194 2.24 7.13 -9.99
N PRO A 195 1.21 6.32 -10.35
CA PRO A 195 1.05 4.99 -9.75
C PRO A 195 2.26 4.07 -9.96
N GLU A 196 2.86 4.12 -11.16
CA GLU A 196 4.03 3.30 -11.51
C GLU A 196 5.30 3.80 -10.79
N ALA A 197 5.40 5.10 -10.55
CA ALA A 197 6.45 5.66 -9.70
C ALA A 197 6.30 5.22 -8.25
N ILE A 198 5.07 5.21 -7.72
CA ILE A 198 4.78 4.72 -6.37
C ILE A 198 5.17 3.23 -6.23
N ASP A 199 4.89 2.41 -7.24
CA ASP A 199 5.30 0.98 -7.23
C ASP A 199 6.84 0.82 -7.14
N TYR A 200 7.61 1.72 -7.76
CA TYR A 200 9.06 1.74 -7.57
C TYR A 200 9.44 2.11 -6.14
N LEU A 201 8.80 3.13 -5.57
CA LEU A 201 9.04 3.55 -4.20
C LEU A 201 8.77 2.41 -3.21
N GLU A 202 7.69 1.66 -3.39
CA GLU A 202 7.39 0.47 -2.58
C GLU A 202 8.43 -0.63 -2.72
N ALA A 203 8.78 -0.96 -3.96
CA ALA A 203 9.81 -1.95 -4.22
C ALA A 203 11.14 -1.55 -3.55
N TYR A 204 11.49 -0.27 -3.58
CA TYR A 204 12.67 0.26 -2.91
C TYR A 204 12.58 0.19 -1.38
N ILE A 205 11.44 0.56 -0.78
CA ILE A 205 11.22 0.45 0.68
C ILE A 205 11.37 -1.00 1.15
N LYS A 206 10.89 -1.96 0.34
CA LYS A 206 10.91 -3.38 0.67
C LYS A 206 12.25 -4.07 0.40
N GLU A 207 12.87 -3.79 -0.75
CA GLU A 207 14.07 -4.50 -1.23
C GLU A 207 15.36 -3.69 -1.05
N GLY A 208 15.27 -2.41 -0.71
CA GLY A 208 16.39 -1.46 -0.61
C GLY A 208 17.02 -1.07 -1.95
N THR A 209 16.67 -1.75 -3.05
CA THR A 209 17.20 -1.52 -4.40
C THR A 209 16.18 -1.91 -5.45
N ILE A 210 16.27 -1.33 -6.66
CA ILE A 210 15.45 -1.72 -7.81
C ILE A 210 16.36 -2.22 -8.92
N SER A 211 16.18 -3.48 -9.32
CA SER A 211 16.95 -4.04 -10.42
C SER A 211 16.58 -3.37 -11.75
N PRO A 212 17.56 -2.94 -12.58
CA PRO A 212 17.29 -2.39 -13.91
C PRO A 212 16.55 -3.34 -14.86
N LYS A 213 16.56 -4.65 -14.56
CA LYS A 213 15.81 -5.68 -15.29
C LYS A 213 14.31 -5.65 -14.99
N LYS A 214 13.91 -5.23 -13.78
CA LYS A 214 12.50 -5.10 -13.35
C LYS A 214 11.83 -3.84 -13.93
N ILE A 215 12.61 -2.87 -14.41
CA ILE A 215 12.10 -1.63 -15.03
C ILE A 215 11.45 -1.93 -16.38
N PRO A 216 10.15 -1.61 -16.59
CA PRO A 216 9.47 -1.76 -17.88
C PRO A 216 10.17 -1.01 -19.02
N LYS A 217 10.25 -1.62 -20.21
CA LYS A 217 10.91 -1.00 -21.39
C LYS A 217 10.32 0.36 -21.74
N LYS A 218 9.01 0.56 -21.54
CA LYS A 218 8.31 1.82 -21.80
C LYS A 218 8.81 2.98 -20.93
N HIS A 219 9.36 2.69 -19.74
CA HIS A 219 9.89 3.68 -18.80
C HIS A 219 11.38 4.01 -19.06
N LYS A 220 12.08 3.17 -19.84
CA LYS A 220 13.53 3.31 -20.00
C LYS A 220 13.89 4.53 -20.85
N LYS A 221 15.01 5.17 -20.51
CA LYS A 221 15.64 6.16 -21.39
C LYS A 221 15.97 5.51 -22.75
N PRO A 222 15.80 6.24 -23.86
CA PRO A 222 16.29 5.75 -25.15
C PRO A 222 17.79 5.46 -25.02
N LYS A 223 18.24 4.31 -25.53
CA LYS A 223 19.68 4.07 -25.67
C LYS A 223 20.22 5.23 -26.49
N LYS A 224 21.19 5.99 -25.97
CA LYS A 224 21.95 6.91 -26.80
C LYS A 224 22.52 6.06 -27.92
N GLU A 225 22.02 6.24 -29.14
CA GLU A 225 22.75 5.81 -30.31
C GLU A 225 24.10 6.52 -30.22
N GLU A 226 25.18 5.76 -30.03
CA GLU A 226 26.52 6.28 -30.30
C GLU A 226 26.44 6.84 -31.72
N LYS A 227 26.45 8.18 -31.83
CA LYS A 227 26.77 8.83 -33.09
C LYS A 227 28.17 8.35 -33.43
N VAL A 228 28.26 7.27 -34.20
CA VAL A 228 29.46 6.92 -34.95
C VAL A 228 29.69 8.13 -35.84
N LEU A 229 30.60 9.00 -35.40
CA LEU A 229 31.26 9.96 -36.26
C LEU A 229 31.85 9.13 -37.39
N LYS A 230 31.10 9.01 -38.50
CA LYS A 230 31.66 8.64 -39.79
C LYS A 230 32.60 9.79 -40.12
N GLY A 231 33.85 9.67 -39.68
CA GLY A 231 34.92 10.54 -40.12
C GLY A 231 34.96 10.47 -41.63
N ASP A 232 34.78 11.63 -42.26
CA ASP A 232 35.06 11.83 -43.68
C ASP A 232 36.52 11.42 -43.93
N PHE A 233 36.72 10.19 -44.39
CA PHE A 233 37.95 9.82 -45.07
C PHE A 233 37.90 10.43 -46.46
N THR A 234 38.28 11.70 -46.55
CA THR A 234 38.65 12.32 -47.83
C THR A 234 39.72 11.46 -48.49
N LYS A 235 39.39 11.00 -49.70
CA LYS A 235 40.22 10.13 -50.53
C LYS A 235 41.60 10.74 -50.75
N LYS A 236 42.61 9.91 -50.47
CA LYS A 236 44.03 10.12 -50.78
C LYS A 236 44.25 10.62 -52.21
N GLY A 237 45.22 11.53 -52.32
CA GLY A 237 45.70 12.09 -53.57
C GLY A 237 46.23 11.05 -54.55
N LYS A 238 46.02 11.36 -55.83
CA LYS A 238 46.77 10.81 -56.97
C LYS A 238 48.24 11.21 -56.82
N PRO A 239 49.21 10.30 -57.05
CA PRO A 239 50.54 10.72 -57.46
C PRO A 239 50.49 11.11 -58.94
N GLU A 240 51.00 12.30 -59.25
CA GLU A 240 51.35 12.74 -60.60
C GLU A 240 52.50 11.87 -61.14
N ALA A 241 52.40 11.50 -62.41
CA ALA A 241 53.49 10.93 -63.18
C ALA A 241 53.96 12.00 -64.18
N ALA A 242 55.22 12.41 -64.06
CA ALA A 242 56.05 12.98 -65.12
C ALA A 242 57.52 12.76 -64.72
#